data_AF-A0A261QLB3-F1
#
_entry.id   AF-A0A261QLB3-F1
#
_cell.length_a   1.000
_cell.length_b   1.000
_cell.length_c   1.000
_cell.angle_alpha   90.00
_cell.angle_beta   90.00
_cell.angle_gamma   90.00
#
_symmetry.space_group_name_H-M   'P 1'
#
loop_
_entity.id
_entity.type
_entity.pdbx_description
1 polymer ?
#
loop_
_entity_poly.entity_id
_entity_poly.type
_entity_poly.pdbx_seq_one_letter_code
_entity_poly.pdbx_strand_id
1 'polypeptide(L)'
;MKGSAHLAIGGATGLVTAMYLQADPLSTASLISIGAVAGLVPDLDVNGKLANRITISKKWLVLFFALCGVLLIGYSYIQLVGLMKSAGFVIGIGLLLLPRLFIKQRTMLFLTGAILAYVGWNANIYWVMLLSGFIMISSFLAHRSLTHSVIGVVCFGYIAWHFEQSVALEGSFMAAVLAYVSHLVADMKMWSFNKKGVKWFQPIFNKEF
;
A
#
# COMPACT_ATOMS: atom_id res chain seq x y z
N MET A 1 -13.26 -9.31 6.81
CA MET A 1 -13.87 -8.71 8.03
C MET A 1 -13.74 -7.18 7.96
N LYS A 2 -13.85 -6.40 9.06
CA LYS A 2 -13.45 -4.98 9.04
C LYS A 2 -11.93 -4.89 9.20
N GLY A 3 -11.29 -3.89 8.60
CA GLY A 3 -9.83 -3.68 8.75
C GLY A 3 -9.35 -3.52 10.20
N SER A 4 -10.17 -3.08 11.16
CA SER A 4 -9.77 -3.10 12.59
C SER A 4 -9.56 -4.52 13.13
N ALA A 5 -10.34 -5.48 12.66
CA ALA A 5 -10.19 -6.87 13.09
C ALA A 5 -8.90 -7.47 12.53
N HIS A 6 -8.60 -7.21 11.25
CA HIS A 6 -7.35 -7.64 10.63
C HIS A 6 -6.12 -7.01 11.30
N LEU A 7 -6.18 -5.72 11.66
CA LEU A 7 -5.14 -5.05 12.45
C LEU A 7 -4.95 -5.73 13.81
N ALA A 8 -6.05 -6.00 14.54
CA ALA A 8 -5.99 -6.61 15.86
C ALA A 8 -5.46 -8.05 15.83
N ILE A 9 -5.93 -8.87 14.88
CA ILE A 9 -5.46 -10.25 14.69
C ILE A 9 -3.98 -10.24 14.28
N GLY A 10 -3.59 -9.37 13.34
CA GLY A 10 -2.18 -9.21 12.97
C GLY A 10 -1.32 -8.82 14.17
N GLY A 11 -1.74 -7.86 14.99
CA GLY A 11 -1.04 -7.49 16.22
C GLY A 11 -0.92 -8.65 17.21
N ALA A 12 -1.99 -9.47 17.36
CA ALA A 12 -1.96 -10.67 18.18
C ALA A 12 -0.95 -11.71 17.67
N THR A 13 -0.83 -11.91 16.34
CA THR A 13 0.20 -12.80 15.79
C THR A 13 1.62 -12.29 16.06
N GLY A 14 1.82 -10.97 16.06
CA GLY A 14 3.07 -10.34 16.48
C GLY A 14 3.39 -10.57 17.96
N LEU A 15 2.38 -10.47 18.84
CA LEU A 15 2.52 -10.80 20.27
C LEU A 15 2.89 -12.27 20.47
N VAL A 16 2.20 -13.20 19.78
CA VAL A 16 2.50 -14.64 19.85
C VAL A 16 3.93 -14.92 19.40
N THR A 17 4.39 -14.26 18.33
CA THR A 17 5.78 -14.34 17.86
C THR A 17 6.76 -13.89 18.93
N ALA A 18 6.50 -12.74 19.56
CA ALA A 18 7.33 -12.21 20.64
C ALA A 18 7.38 -13.14 21.86
N MET A 19 6.24 -13.72 22.25
CA MET A 19 6.17 -14.68 23.36
C MET A 19 6.94 -15.96 23.05
N TYR A 20 6.84 -16.47 21.81
CA TYR A 20 7.57 -17.66 21.37
C TYR A 20 9.09 -17.45 21.45
N LEU A 21 9.55 -16.28 21.04
CA LEU A 21 10.98 -15.90 21.06
C LEU A 21 11.46 -15.37 22.41
N GLN A 22 10.57 -15.25 23.40
CA GLN A 22 10.86 -14.62 24.69
C GLN A 22 11.50 -13.23 24.53
N ALA A 23 11.00 -12.46 23.57
CA ALA A 23 11.54 -11.17 23.19
C ALA A 23 11.44 -10.15 24.33
N ASP A 24 12.40 -9.23 24.39
CA ASP A 24 12.36 -8.11 25.33
C ASP A 24 11.15 -7.18 25.04
N PRO A 25 10.80 -6.25 25.96
CA PRO A 25 9.63 -5.38 25.78
C PRO A 25 9.64 -4.53 24.51
N LEU A 26 10.80 -4.04 24.06
CA LEU A 26 10.91 -3.20 22.87
C LEU A 26 10.72 -4.04 21.61
N SER A 27 11.37 -5.20 21.55
CA SER A 27 11.19 -6.15 20.45
C SER A 27 9.75 -6.65 20.38
N THR A 28 9.12 -6.90 21.53
CA THR A 28 7.70 -7.26 21.62
C THR A 28 6.80 -6.19 21.02
N ALA A 29 6.96 -4.92 21.42
CA ALA A 29 6.19 -3.82 20.86
C ALA A 29 6.40 -3.66 19.34
N SER A 30 7.64 -3.87 18.88
CA SER A 30 7.99 -3.82 17.47
C SER A 30 7.32 -4.94 16.68
N LEU A 31 7.35 -6.18 17.17
CA LEU A 31 6.72 -7.34 16.53
C LEU A 31 5.19 -7.22 16.49
N ILE A 32 4.56 -6.71 17.55
CA ILE A 32 3.12 -6.39 17.56
C ILE A 32 2.81 -5.35 16.47
N SER A 33 3.62 -4.30 16.36
CA SER A 33 3.42 -3.24 15.36
C SER A 33 3.58 -3.76 13.93
N ILE A 34 4.60 -4.59 13.70
CA ILE A 34 4.85 -5.25 12.41
C ILE A 34 3.66 -6.14 12.05
N GLY A 35 3.22 -7.00 12.97
CA GLY A 35 2.07 -7.86 12.74
C GLY A 35 0.78 -7.07 12.46
N ALA A 36 0.53 -5.99 13.21
CA ALA A 36 -0.64 -5.14 13.01
C ALA A 36 -0.67 -4.48 11.61
N VAL A 37 0.49 -4.02 11.11
CA VAL A 37 0.61 -3.45 9.76
C VAL A 37 0.53 -4.54 8.69
N ALA A 38 1.26 -5.64 8.86
CA ALA A 38 1.30 -6.76 7.92
C ALA A 38 -0.07 -7.41 7.73
N GLY A 39 -0.88 -7.49 8.79
CA GLY A 39 -2.26 -7.97 8.73
C GLY A 39 -3.18 -7.10 7.87
N LEU A 40 -2.79 -5.88 7.49
CA LEU A 40 -3.56 -5.01 6.60
C LEU A 40 -3.04 -4.99 5.16
N VAL A 41 -1.88 -5.61 4.89
CA VAL A 41 -1.24 -5.58 3.58
C VAL A 41 -2.08 -6.23 2.48
N PRO A 42 -2.80 -7.35 2.70
CA PRO A 42 -3.63 -7.94 1.64
C PRO A 42 -4.68 -6.98 1.08
N ASP A 43 -5.20 -6.08 1.93
CA ASP A 43 -6.21 -5.07 1.60
C ASP A 43 -5.61 -3.79 0.96
N LEU A 44 -4.34 -3.79 0.55
CA LEU A 44 -3.78 -2.70 -0.25
C LEU A 44 -4.42 -2.59 -1.64
N ASP A 45 -5.03 -3.66 -2.14
CA ASP A 45 -5.77 -3.68 -3.41
C ASP A 45 -7.11 -2.92 -3.38
N VAL A 46 -7.52 -2.42 -2.21
CA VAL A 46 -8.75 -1.65 -2.01
C VAL A 46 -8.50 -0.34 -1.28
N ASN A 47 -9.55 0.49 -1.20
CA ASN A 47 -9.56 1.71 -0.41
C ASN A 47 -9.68 1.39 1.11
N GLY A 48 -8.83 0.48 1.60
CA GLY A 48 -8.78 -0.02 2.97
C GLY A 48 -8.04 0.92 3.93
N LYS A 49 -7.95 0.52 5.21
CA LYS A 49 -7.34 1.36 6.26
C LYS A 49 -5.87 1.67 5.99
N LEU A 50 -5.09 0.66 5.63
CA LEU A 50 -3.65 0.84 5.36
C LEU A 50 -3.45 1.71 4.11
N ALA A 51 -4.12 1.36 3.00
CA ALA A 51 -4.05 2.13 1.76
C ALA A 51 -4.35 3.62 2.02
N ASN A 52 -5.46 3.95 2.68
CA ASN A 52 -5.82 5.35 2.94
C ASN A 52 -4.82 6.10 3.85
N ARG A 53 -4.05 5.39 4.68
CA ARG A 53 -3.05 5.98 5.58
C ARG A 53 -1.71 6.23 4.90
N ILE A 54 -1.28 5.33 4.01
CA ILE A 54 0.01 5.42 3.32
C ILE A 54 -0.08 6.22 2.00
N THR A 55 -1.27 6.28 1.40
CA THR A 55 -1.45 7.04 0.16
C THR A 55 -1.28 8.52 0.37
N ILE A 56 -0.64 9.20 -0.59
CA ILE A 56 -0.66 10.65 -0.65
C ILE A 56 -2.12 11.13 -0.65
N SER A 57 -2.41 12.20 0.08
CA SER A 57 -3.77 12.75 0.11
C SER A 57 -4.15 13.32 -1.25
N LYS A 58 -5.29 12.87 -1.81
CA LYS A 58 -5.86 13.45 -3.03
C LYS A 58 -6.02 14.97 -2.92
N LYS A 59 -6.40 15.49 -1.74
CA LYS A 59 -6.59 16.93 -1.52
C LYS A 59 -5.29 17.70 -1.73
N TRP A 60 -4.19 17.23 -1.16
CA TRP A 60 -2.89 17.88 -1.28
C TRP A 60 -2.35 17.81 -2.72
N LEU A 61 -2.52 16.68 -3.40
CA LEU A 61 -2.10 16.57 -4.80
C LEU A 61 -2.92 17.48 -5.73
N VAL A 62 -4.24 17.57 -5.52
CA VAL A 62 -5.10 18.51 -6.24
C VAL A 62 -4.69 19.96 -5.96
N LEU A 63 -4.36 20.30 -4.71
CA LEU A 63 -3.92 21.64 -4.34
C LEU A 63 -2.58 22.00 -5.00
N PHE A 64 -1.63 21.07 -5.04
CA PHE A 64 -0.35 21.24 -5.73
C PHE A 64 -0.56 21.60 -7.22
N PHE A 65 -1.32 20.79 -7.95
CA PHE A 65 -1.59 21.07 -9.36
C PHE A 65 -2.37 22.38 -9.56
N ALA A 66 -3.31 22.68 -8.66
CA ALA A 66 -4.03 23.95 -8.72
C ALA A 66 -3.09 25.15 -8.56
N LEU A 67 -2.15 25.09 -7.62
CA LEU A 67 -1.15 26.14 -7.40
C LEU A 67 -0.23 26.28 -8.63
N CYS A 68 0.27 25.17 -9.19
CA CYS A 68 1.02 25.19 -10.44
C CYS A 68 0.22 25.81 -11.60
N GLY A 69 -1.08 25.51 -11.69
CA GLY A 69 -1.98 26.06 -12.69
C GLY A 69 -2.13 27.58 -12.57
N VAL A 70 -2.34 28.10 -11.36
CA VAL A 70 -2.40 29.55 -11.10
C VAL A 70 -1.09 30.24 -11.46
N LEU A 71 0.04 29.68 -11.01
CA LEU A 71 1.36 30.24 -11.31
C LEU A 71 1.64 30.27 -12.82
N LEU A 72 1.29 29.21 -13.55
CA LEU A 72 1.47 29.14 -14.99
C LEU A 72 0.60 30.15 -15.73
N ILE A 73 -0.66 30.34 -15.30
CA ILE A 73 -1.55 31.37 -15.86
C ILE A 73 -0.95 32.76 -15.64
N GLY A 74 -0.50 33.05 -14.42
CA GLY A 74 0.12 34.34 -14.08
C GLY A 74 1.38 34.60 -14.91
N TYR A 75 2.29 33.63 -14.99
CA TYR A 75 3.49 33.72 -15.81
C TYR A 75 3.15 33.94 -17.30
N SER A 76 2.21 33.15 -17.84
CA SER A 76 1.77 33.25 -19.22
C SER A 76 1.17 34.62 -19.54
N TYR A 77 0.40 35.18 -18.60
CA TYR A 77 -0.21 36.49 -18.77
C TYR A 77 0.82 37.63 -18.87
N ILE A 78 1.84 37.58 -18.01
CA ILE A 78 2.86 38.64 -17.86
C ILE A 78 3.93 38.54 -18.94
N GLN A 79 4.43 37.33 -19.23
CA GLN A 79 5.67 37.15 -19.98
C GLN A 79 5.50 36.61 -21.40
N LEU A 80 4.34 36.02 -21.74
CA LEU A 80 4.15 35.38 -23.05
C LEU A 80 3.20 36.19 -23.94
N VAL A 81 3.31 35.99 -25.25
CA VAL A 81 2.47 36.62 -26.27
C VAL A 81 1.95 35.60 -27.28
N GLY A 82 0.89 35.97 -28.01
CA GLY A 82 0.32 35.16 -29.08
C GLY A 82 -0.11 33.76 -28.62
N LEU A 83 0.20 32.74 -29.44
CA LEU A 83 -0.19 31.35 -29.20
C LEU A 83 0.38 30.78 -27.89
N MET A 84 1.59 31.19 -27.49
CA MET A 84 2.23 30.72 -26.27
C MET A 84 1.48 31.21 -25.02
N LYS A 85 0.93 32.44 -25.07
CA LYS A 85 0.07 32.97 -24.01
C LYS A 85 -1.20 32.12 -23.85
N SER A 86 -1.93 31.92 -24.94
CA SER A 86 -3.14 31.09 -24.92
C SER A 86 -2.87 29.65 -24.48
N ALA A 87 -1.75 29.06 -24.91
CA ALA A 87 -1.36 27.71 -24.50
C ALA A 87 -1.12 27.63 -22.98
N GLY A 88 -0.40 28.59 -22.39
CA GLY A 88 -0.19 28.64 -20.94
C GLY A 88 -1.49 28.78 -20.14
N PHE A 89 -2.46 29.55 -20.66
CA PHE A 89 -3.81 29.63 -20.06
C PHE A 89 -4.56 28.30 -20.13
N VAL A 90 -4.59 27.65 -21.30
CA VAL A 90 -5.28 26.36 -21.50
C VAL A 90 -4.68 25.28 -20.60
N ILE A 91 -3.34 25.18 -20.56
CA ILE A 91 -2.64 24.21 -19.71
C ILE A 91 -2.92 24.52 -18.23
N GLY A 92 -2.83 25.78 -17.82
CA GLY A 92 -3.05 26.18 -16.43
C GLY A 92 -4.49 25.91 -15.95
N ILE A 93 -5.50 26.19 -16.78
CA ILE A 93 -6.90 25.81 -16.51
C ILE A 93 -7.04 24.28 -16.43
N GLY A 94 -6.36 23.55 -17.33
CA GLY A 94 -6.29 22.10 -17.28
C GLY A 94 -5.75 21.59 -15.93
N LEU A 95 -4.66 22.18 -15.44
CA LEU A 95 -4.08 21.83 -14.13
C LEU A 95 -5.00 22.18 -12.95
N LEU A 96 -5.87 23.18 -13.07
CA LEU A 96 -6.87 23.51 -12.04
C LEU A 96 -8.01 22.49 -11.97
N LEU A 97 -8.48 22.00 -13.13
CA LEU A 97 -9.73 21.24 -13.23
C LEU A 97 -9.52 19.73 -13.34
N LEU A 98 -8.61 19.28 -14.21
CA LEU A 98 -8.45 17.86 -14.56
C LEU A 98 -8.04 16.97 -13.38
N PRO A 99 -7.12 17.38 -12.48
CA PRO A 99 -6.71 16.53 -11.36
C PRO A 99 -7.88 16.08 -10.47
N ARG A 100 -8.90 16.92 -10.28
CA ARG A 100 -10.08 16.57 -9.47
C ARG A 100 -10.87 15.40 -10.08
N LEU A 101 -10.94 15.37 -11.40
CA LEU A 101 -11.70 14.39 -12.19
C LEU A 101 -10.96 13.06 -12.35
N PHE A 102 -9.65 13.12 -12.62
CA PHE A 102 -8.89 11.93 -13.01
C PHE A 102 -8.12 11.26 -11.86
N ILE A 103 -7.81 11.97 -10.78
CA ILE A 103 -7.08 11.38 -9.64
C ILE A 103 -8.02 10.46 -8.85
N LYS A 104 -7.74 9.16 -8.95
CA LYS A 104 -8.41 8.07 -8.21
C LYS A 104 -7.47 7.52 -7.14
N GLN A 105 -8.03 6.82 -6.15
CA GLN A 105 -7.24 6.25 -5.04
C GLN A 105 -6.15 5.29 -5.52
N ARG A 106 -6.44 4.45 -6.52
CA ARG A 106 -5.42 3.60 -7.17
C ARG A 106 -4.22 4.37 -7.73
N THR A 107 -4.46 5.54 -8.31
CA THR A 107 -3.39 6.43 -8.81
C THR A 107 -2.55 6.95 -7.64
N MET A 108 -3.18 7.28 -6.52
CA MET A 108 -2.47 7.72 -5.31
C MET A 108 -1.59 6.61 -4.74
N LEU A 109 -2.09 5.37 -4.71
CA LEU A 109 -1.34 4.22 -4.22
C LEU A 109 -0.16 3.87 -5.14
N PHE A 110 -0.38 3.92 -6.46
CA PHE A 110 0.69 3.78 -7.44
C PHE A 110 1.78 4.85 -7.23
N LEU A 111 1.39 6.12 -7.07
CA LEU A 111 2.34 7.21 -6.83
C LEU A 111 3.10 7.04 -5.52
N THR A 112 2.44 6.61 -4.44
CA THR A 112 3.12 6.26 -3.18
C THR A 112 4.16 5.16 -3.40
N GLY A 113 3.80 4.10 -4.13
CA GLY A 113 4.74 3.05 -4.51
C GLY A 113 5.91 3.60 -5.33
N ALA A 114 5.67 4.43 -6.35
CA ALA A 114 6.73 5.01 -7.17
C ALA A 114 7.69 5.92 -6.37
N ILE A 115 7.18 6.70 -5.41
CA ILE A 115 8.02 7.50 -4.52
C ILE A 115 8.86 6.60 -3.62
N LEU A 116 8.28 5.54 -3.04
CA LEU A 116 9.02 4.57 -2.24
C LEU A 116 10.08 3.84 -3.08
N ALA A 117 9.79 3.53 -4.34
CA ALA A 117 10.76 2.93 -5.26
C ALA A 117 11.96 3.87 -5.48
N TYR A 118 11.68 5.15 -5.73
CA TYR A 118 12.72 6.17 -5.88
C TYR A 118 13.57 6.31 -4.60
N VAL A 119 12.93 6.39 -3.43
CA VAL A 119 13.63 6.48 -2.15
C VAL A 119 14.46 5.22 -1.88
N GLY A 120 13.87 4.04 -2.06
CA GLY A 120 14.53 2.75 -1.86
C GLY A 120 15.74 2.57 -2.77
N TRP A 121 15.64 3.02 -4.03
CA TRP A 121 16.75 3.02 -4.98
C TRP A 121 17.89 3.93 -4.52
N ASN A 122 17.60 5.18 -4.20
CA ASN A 122 18.63 6.15 -3.79
C ASN A 122 19.29 5.78 -2.46
N ALA A 123 18.52 5.19 -1.53
CA ALA A 123 19.02 4.76 -0.23
C ALA A 123 19.61 3.34 -0.24
N ASN A 124 19.58 2.63 -1.39
CA ASN A 124 19.99 1.23 -1.52
C ASN A 124 19.28 0.27 -0.55
N ILE A 125 18.00 0.52 -0.24
CA ILE A 125 17.20 -0.29 0.68
C ILE A 125 16.36 -1.29 -0.13
N TYR A 126 16.89 -2.50 -0.29
CA TYR A 126 16.32 -3.51 -1.20
C TYR A 126 14.88 -3.93 -0.85
N TRP A 127 14.57 -4.17 0.42
CA TRP A 127 13.21 -4.56 0.84
C TRP A 127 12.17 -3.46 0.56
N VAL A 128 12.57 -2.17 0.65
CA VAL A 128 11.70 -1.04 0.30
C VAL A 128 11.41 -1.03 -1.21
N MET A 129 12.41 -1.35 -2.04
CA MET A 129 12.19 -1.50 -3.49
C MET A 129 11.22 -2.64 -3.79
N LEU A 130 11.36 -3.80 -3.14
CA LEU A 130 10.42 -4.92 -3.33
C LEU A 130 9.00 -4.55 -2.85
N LEU A 131 8.88 -3.93 -1.68
CA LEU A 131 7.61 -3.45 -1.14
C LEU A 131 6.96 -2.42 -2.08
N SER A 132 7.75 -1.52 -2.67
CA SER A 132 7.27 -0.53 -3.61
C SER A 132 6.67 -1.17 -4.87
N GLY A 133 7.33 -2.19 -5.42
CA GLY A 133 6.82 -2.98 -6.53
C GLY A 133 5.51 -3.69 -6.17
N PHE A 134 5.43 -4.29 -4.98
CA PHE A 134 4.21 -4.93 -4.49
C PHE A 134 3.05 -3.93 -4.37
N ILE A 135 3.28 -2.74 -3.83
CA ILE A 135 2.27 -1.67 -3.72
C ILE A 135 1.80 -1.20 -5.11
N MET A 136 2.75 -0.96 -6.03
CA MET A 136 2.43 -0.53 -7.40
C MET A 136 1.59 -1.55 -8.13
N ILE A 137 1.95 -2.84 -8.07
CA ILE A 137 1.18 -3.93 -8.69
C ILE A 137 -0.20 -4.03 -8.04
N SER A 138 -0.26 -4.01 -6.70
CA SER A 138 -1.53 -4.10 -5.95
C SER A 138 -2.53 -3.00 -6.32
N SER A 139 -2.07 -1.82 -6.70
CA SER A 139 -2.93 -0.71 -7.12
C SER A 139 -3.79 -1.00 -8.37
N PHE A 140 -3.42 -2.01 -9.17
CA PHE A 140 -4.16 -2.41 -10.38
C PHE A 140 -4.91 -3.73 -10.22
N LEU A 141 -4.76 -4.42 -9.08
CA LEU A 141 -5.40 -5.71 -8.85
C LEU A 141 -6.86 -5.55 -8.44
N ALA A 142 -7.69 -6.50 -8.85
CA ALA A 142 -9.04 -6.61 -8.34
C ALA A 142 -9.01 -7.09 -6.88
N HIS A 143 -9.94 -6.60 -6.07
CA HIS A 143 -10.03 -7.02 -4.67
C HIS A 143 -10.16 -8.55 -4.53
N ARG A 144 -9.37 -9.14 -3.63
CA ARG A 144 -9.30 -10.58 -3.35
C ARG A 144 -8.80 -11.43 -4.51
N SER A 145 -7.91 -10.85 -5.31
CA SER A 145 -7.17 -11.59 -6.34
C SER A 145 -5.78 -12.02 -5.84
N LEU A 146 -4.70 -11.56 -6.47
CA LEU A 146 -3.34 -12.02 -6.17
C LEU A 146 -2.88 -11.69 -4.74
N THR A 147 -3.31 -10.55 -4.19
CA THR A 147 -3.02 -10.18 -2.78
C THR A 147 -3.63 -11.17 -1.79
N HIS A 148 -4.74 -11.82 -2.14
CA HIS A 148 -5.40 -12.82 -1.30
C HIS A 148 -5.14 -14.23 -1.84
N SER A 149 -3.89 -14.51 -2.24
CA SER A 149 -3.47 -15.81 -2.75
C SER A 149 -2.19 -16.28 -2.06
N VAL A 150 -1.86 -17.57 -2.21
CA VAL A 150 -0.58 -18.14 -1.78
C VAL A 150 0.59 -17.40 -2.43
N ILE A 151 0.44 -16.99 -3.69
CA ILE A 151 1.47 -16.20 -4.39
C ILE A 151 1.68 -14.86 -3.68
N GLY A 152 0.60 -14.20 -3.25
CA GLY A 152 0.68 -12.98 -2.44
C GLY A 152 1.45 -13.20 -1.14
N VAL A 153 1.17 -14.30 -0.43
CA VAL A 153 1.91 -14.71 0.78
C VAL A 153 3.39 -14.92 0.50
N VAL A 154 3.74 -15.63 -0.57
CA VAL A 154 5.14 -15.90 -0.96
C VAL A 154 5.86 -14.60 -1.32
N CYS A 155 5.24 -13.75 -2.15
CA CYS A 155 5.81 -12.46 -2.53
C CYS A 155 6.03 -11.56 -1.31
N PHE A 156 5.04 -11.45 -0.42
CA PHE A 156 5.17 -10.64 0.78
C PHE A 156 6.13 -11.26 1.80
N GLY A 157 6.18 -12.59 1.92
CA GLY A 157 7.15 -13.29 2.74
C GLY A 157 8.58 -13.02 2.28
N TYR A 158 8.85 -13.01 0.98
CA TYR A 158 10.16 -12.64 0.45
C TYR A 158 10.55 -11.20 0.81
N ILE A 159 9.59 -10.26 0.76
CA ILE A 159 9.79 -8.87 1.23
C ILE A 159 10.11 -8.86 2.74
N ALA A 160 9.32 -9.57 3.54
CA ALA A 160 9.48 -9.65 4.99
C ALA A 160 10.82 -10.28 5.41
N TRP A 161 11.32 -11.24 4.64
CA TRP A 161 12.63 -11.86 4.88
C TRP A 161 13.76 -10.84 4.68
N HIS A 162 13.76 -10.10 3.57
CA HIS A 162 14.73 -9.03 3.34
C HIS A 162 14.60 -7.88 4.35
N PHE A 163 13.38 -7.59 4.81
CA PHE A 163 13.14 -6.63 5.88
C PHE A 163 13.81 -7.07 7.19
N GLU A 164 13.64 -8.34 7.60
CA GLU A 164 14.28 -8.88 8.80
C GLU A 164 15.80 -8.80 8.72
N GLN A 165 16.40 -9.21 7.59
CA GLN A 165 17.84 -9.12 7.39
C GLN A 165 18.36 -7.68 7.44
N SER A 166 17.56 -6.72 6.95
CA SER A 166 17.94 -5.30 6.92
C SER A 166 17.79 -4.60 8.27
N VAL A 167 16.82 -4.99 9.09
CA VAL A 167 16.51 -4.33 10.38
C VAL A 167 17.12 -5.09 11.56
N ALA A 168 17.55 -6.34 11.36
CA ALA A 168 18.11 -7.22 12.37
C ALA A 168 17.19 -7.43 13.59
N LEU A 169 15.88 -7.42 13.36
CA LEU A 169 14.87 -7.71 14.38
C LEU A 169 14.34 -9.13 14.19
N GLU A 170 14.87 -10.06 15.00
CA GLU A 170 14.49 -11.46 15.00
C GLU A 170 12.98 -11.63 15.19
N GLY A 171 12.37 -12.48 14.36
CA GLY A 171 10.94 -12.77 14.39
C GLY A 171 10.10 -11.81 13.56
N SER A 172 10.67 -10.76 13.00
CA SER A 172 9.90 -9.81 12.16
C SER A 172 9.34 -10.47 10.90
N PHE A 173 10.09 -11.39 10.27
CA PHE A 173 9.58 -12.23 9.17
C PHE A 173 8.39 -13.07 9.62
N MET A 174 8.54 -13.79 10.73
CA MET A 174 7.51 -14.68 11.25
C MET A 174 6.24 -13.90 11.63
N ALA A 175 6.38 -12.77 12.34
CA ALA A 175 5.27 -11.90 12.69
C ALA A 175 4.54 -11.38 11.45
N ALA A 176 5.28 -10.93 10.43
CA ALA A 176 4.70 -10.40 9.20
C ALA A 176 3.96 -11.48 8.37
N VAL A 177 4.56 -12.66 8.22
CA VAL A 177 3.96 -13.76 7.44
C VAL A 177 2.74 -14.35 8.17
N LEU A 178 2.84 -14.59 9.49
CA LEU A 178 1.70 -15.08 10.27
C LEU A 178 0.55 -14.08 10.25
N ALA A 179 0.83 -12.78 10.35
CA ALA A 179 -0.20 -11.74 10.24
C ALA A 179 -0.88 -11.76 8.86
N TYR A 180 -0.09 -11.83 7.78
CA TYR A 180 -0.63 -11.91 6.41
C TYR A 180 -1.50 -13.16 6.22
N VAL A 181 -1.03 -14.33 6.66
CA VAL A 181 -1.79 -15.58 6.58
C VAL A 181 -3.05 -15.51 7.43
N SER A 182 -2.98 -14.92 8.62
CA SER A 182 -4.14 -14.76 9.50
C SER A 182 -5.24 -13.92 8.85
N HIS A 183 -4.89 -12.93 8.03
CA HIS A 183 -5.86 -12.15 7.24
C HIS A 183 -6.59 -13.05 6.25
N LEU A 184 -5.86 -13.85 5.47
CA LEU A 184 -6.44 -14.76 4.48
C LEU A 184 -7.35 -15.79 5.15
N VAL A 185 -6.90 -16.39 6.26
CA VAL A 185 -7.69 -17.36 7.03
C VAL A 185 -8.97 -16.74 7.58
N ALA A 186 -8.88 -15.52 8.14
CA ALA A 186 -10.02 -14.79 8.68
C ALA A 186 -11.07 -14.41 7.59
N ASP A 187 -10.64 -14.33 6.33
CA ASP A 187 -11.52 -14.05 5.19
C ASP A 187 -12.03 -15.30 4.45
N MET A 188 -11.65 -16.51 4.89
CA MET A 188 -12.21 -17.77 4.37
C MET A 188 -13.72 -17.89 4.68
N LYS A 189 -14.48 -18.55 3.79
CA LYS A 189 -15.94 -18.72 3.98
C LYS A 189 -16.30 -19.44 5.27
N MET A 190 -15.45 -20.36 5.71
CA MET A 190 -15.69 -21.18 6.91
C MET A 190 -15.68 -20.35 8.20
N TRP A 191 -14.88 -19.28 8.25
CA TRP A 191 -14.64 -18.48 9.46
C TRP A 191 -15.26 -17.09 9.40
N SER A 192 -15.56 -16.63 8.19
CA SER A 192 -16.03 -15.27 7.96
C SER A 192 -17.55 -15.24 7.81
N PHE A 193 -18.21 -14.26 8.42
CA PHE A 193 -19.60 -13.87 8.11
C PHE A 193 -19.76 -13.30 6.68
N ASN A 194 -18.80 -13.59 5.79
CA ASN A 194 -18.54 -12.96 4.50
C ASN A 194 -18.91 -13.97 3.42
N LYS A 195 -19.93 -13.66 2.61
CA LYS A 195 -20.46 -14.57 1.58
C LYS A 195 -19.47 -14.85 0.44
N LYS A 196 -18.43 -14.02 0.30
CA LYS A 196 -17.37 -14.13 -0.71
C LYS A 196 -16.10 -14.63 -0.02
N GLY A 197 -15.60 -15.79 -0.45
CA GLY A 197 -14.39 -16.42 0.11
C GLY A 197 -13.09 -15.88 -0.46
N VAL A 198 -12.00 -16.60 -0.18
CA VAL A 198 -10.66 -16.30 -0.69
C VAL A 198 -10.27 -17.33 -1.75
N LYS A 199 -9.66 -16.87 -2.85
CA LYS A 199 -9.19 -17.75 -3.94
C LYS A 199 -7.69 -17.98 -3.82
N TRP A 200 -7.32 -18.87 -2.90
CA TRP A 200 -5.94 -19.17 -2.51
C TRP A 200 -4.99 -19.45 -3.69
N PHE A 201 -5.48 -20.09 -4.74
CA PHE A 201 -4.67 -20.56 -5.86
C PHE A 201 -4.73 -19.66 -7.11
N GLN A 202 -5.23 -18.43 -7.01
CA GLN A 202 -5.13 -17.49 -8.13
C GLN A 202 -3.65 -17.16 -8.45
N PRO A 203 -3.30 -16.98 -9.74
CA PRO A 203 -4.17 -16.94 -10.91
C PRO A 203 -4.43 -18.32 -11.55
N ILE A 204 -3.85 -19.40 -11.00
CA ILE A 204 -3.86 -20.75 -11.59
C ILE A 204 -5.25 -21.40 -11.46
N PHE A 205 -5.91 -21.24 -10.32
CA PHE A 205 -7.26 -21.78 -10.07
C PHE A 205 -8.17 -20.74 -9.41
N ASN A 206 -9.44 -20.73 -9.82
CA ASN A 206 -10.45 -19.76 -9.37
C ASN A 206 -11.40 -20.30 -8.28
N LYS A 207 -11.08 -21.43 -7.66
CA LYS A 207 -11.92 -22.04 -6.62
C LYS A 207 -11.84 -21.23 -5.32
N GLU A 208 -13.00 -21.00 -4.71
CA GLU A 208 -13.13 -20.27 -3.44
C GLU A 208 -13.11 -21.25 -2.26
N PHE A 209 -12.43 -20.85 -1.18
CA PHE A 209 -12.38 -21.57 0.10
C PHE A 209 -12.79 -20.63 1.25
#